data_AF-A0A6A4Z1W2-F1
#
_entry.id   AF-A0A6A4Z1W2-F1
#
_cell.length_a   1.000
_cell.length_b   1.000
_cell.length_c   1.000
_cell.angle_alpha   90.00
_cell.angle_beta   90.00
_cell.angle_gamma   90.00
#
_symmetry.space_group_name_H-M   'P 1'
#
loop_
_entity.id
_entity.type
_entity.pdbx_description
1 polymer ?
#
loop_
_entity_poly.entity_id
_entity_poly.type
_entity_poly.pdbx_seq_one_letter_code
_entity_poly.pdbx_strand_id
1 'polypeptide(L)'
;MGTTASAPYAAQTPHIVANNTSVIRETATVMAEQVSDLKPRGLELRLQELGLVKGGNVSNGHCLFVAIDCCLNKIREPNVDGNGNLNDPAAQVRVMHLRDHVANFVVRTERNYAMFSNIEYVQQQVKINNWDMKPAVRDFFMRRGEVQPSYPLRKMFWGCSGDIGCYAKILKIDIFVFSETPMMQDPWTLEKHFVHQFTPRNLPEPPSAFIPMSTWSSVVCDEQSSIAILLLYTPGHYIPLHSKL
;
A
#
# COMPACT_ATOMS: atom_id res chain seq x y z
N MET A 1 -51.87 67.67 -2.24
CA MET A 1 -51.27 68.05 -3.54
C MET A 1 -49.89 67.40 -3.64
N GLY A 2 -49.29 67.24 -4.82
CA GLY A 2 -47.92 66.69 -4.96
C GLY A 2 -46.86 67.64 -4.34
N THR A 3 -45.55 67.41 -4.39
CA THR A 3 -44.68 66.43 -5.08
C THR A 3 -43.43 66.18 -4.17
N THR A 4 -42.39 65.39 -4.45
CA THR A 4 -41.92 64.61 -5.64
C THR A 4 -41.03 63.45 -5.15
N ALA A 5 -40.70 62.47 -5.99
CA ALA A 5 -39.57 61.57 -5.74
C ALA A 5 -38.23 62.23 -6.14
N SER A 6 -37.14 61.89 -5.46
CA SER A 6 -35.77 62.26 -5.84
C SER A 6 -34.81 61.17 -5.39
N ALA A 7 -33.97 60.69 -6.31
CA ALA A 7 -33.08 59.55 -6.08
C ALA A 7 -31.85 59.95 -5.22
N PRO A 8 -31.38 59.07 -4.32
CA PRO A 8 -30.09 59.27 -3.66
C PRO A 8 -28.93 58.91 -4.61
N TYR A 9 -27.90 59.76 -4.59
CA TYR A 9 -26.63 59.57 -5.29
C TYR A 9 -25.91 58.28 -4.84
N ALA A 10 -25.22 57.62 -5.77
CA ALA A 10 -24.42 56.44 -5.46
C ALA A 10 -23.17 56.80 -4.63
N ALA A 11 -22.95 56.08 -3.52
CA ALA A 11 -21.68 56.11 -2.81
C ALA A 11 -20.63 55.30 -3.59
N GLN A 12 -19.49 55.92 -3.91
CA GLN A 12 -18.37 55.23 -4.55
C GLN A 12 -17.69 54.31 -3.52
N THR A 13 -17.68 53.00 -3.81
CA THR A 13 -16.88 52.04 -3.05
C THR A 13 -15.42 52.17 -3.51
N PRO A 14 -14.41 52.30 -2.62
CA PRO A 14 -13.04 52.43 -3.04
C PRO A 14 -12.51 51.17 -3.75
N HIS A 15 -11.89 51.36 -4.92
CA HIS A 15 -11.19 50.30 -5.63
C HIS A 15 -9.99 49.80 -4.80
N ILE A 16 -10.08 48.59 -4.25
CA ILE A 16 -8.93 47.90 -3.65
C ILE A 16 -8.60 46.64 -4.48
N VAL A 17 -7.68 46.86 -5.43
CA VAL A 17 -6.62 45.94 -5.87
C VAL A 17 -7.01 44.48 -6.14
N ALA A 18 -7.36 44.18 -7.40
CA ALA A 18 -7.53 42.82 -7.92
C ALA A 18 -6.21 42.09 -8.28
N ASN A 19 -5.05 42.54 -7.77
CA ASN A 19 -3.71 42.06 -8.21
C ASN A 19 -3.02 41.05 -7.28
N ASN A 20 -3.54 40.78 -6.08
CA ASN A 20 -2.86 39.84 -5.16
C ASN A 20 -3.26 38.37 -5.38
N THR A 21 -4.39 38.10 -6.03
CA THR A 21 -4.96 36.75 -6.17
C THR A 21 -4.20 35.85 -7.15
N SER A 22 -3.51 36.43 -8.15
CA SER A 22 -2.62 35.69 -9.05
C SER A 22 -1.32 35.30 -8.36
N VAL A 23 -0.63 36.26 -7.75
CA VAL A 23 0.66 36.05 -7.06
C VAL A 23 0.52 35.05 -5.92
N ILE A 24 -0.56 35.13 -5.12
CA ILE A 24 -0.82 34.15 -4.05
C ILE A 24 -1.08 32.75 -4.64
N ARG A 25 -1.75 32.63 -5.79
CA ARG A 25 -1.96 31.34 -6.46
C ARG A 25 -0.67 30.77 -7.04
N GLU A 26 0.13 31.58 -7.75
CA GLU A 26 1.43 31.13 -8.27
C GLU A 26 2.38 30.72 -7.14
N THR A 27 2.44 31.47 -6.05
CA THR A 27 3.24 31.10 -4.88
C THR A 27 2.75 29.80 -4.25
N ALA A 28 1.43 29.60 -4.13
CA ALA A 28 0.85 28.36 -3.60
C ALA A 28 1.09 27.16 -4.52
N THR A 29 1.02 27.32 -5.85
CA THR A 29 1.33 26.27 -6.83
C THR A 29 2.80 25.90 -6.77
N VAL A 30 3.72 26.89 -6.79
CA VAL A 30 5.17 26.65 -6.70
C VAL A 30 5.55 26.00 -5.38
N MET A 31 4.94 26.39 -4.26
CA MET A 31 5.15 25.71 -2.97
C MET A 31 4.58 24.28 -2.96
N ALA A 32 3.42 24.04 -3.60
CA ALA A 32 2.86 22.70 -3.73
C ALA A 32 3.74 21.79 -4.61
N GLU A 33 4.27 22.31 -5.72
CA GLU A 33 5.21 21.63 -6.61
C GLU A 33 6.53 21.32 -5.90
N GLN A 34 7.11 22.28 -5.17
CA GLN A 34 8.31 22.06 -4.36
C GLN A 34 8.07 21.02 -3.25
N VAL A 35 6.93 21.06 -2.56
CA VAL A 35 6.57 20.04 -1.56
C VAL A 35 6.32 18.68 -2.20
N SER A 36 5.79 18.61 -3.42
CA SER A 36 5.66 17.34 -4.15
C SER A 36 7.00 16.79 -4.63
N ASP A 37 7.96 17.62 -5.02
CA ASP A 37 9.32 17.18 -5.43
C ASP A 37 10.19 16.76 -4.23
N LEU A 38 9.95 17.34 -3.05
CA LEU A 38 10.66 16.98 -1.81
C LEU A 38 10.24 15.60 -1.29
N LYS A 39 8.99 15.16 -1.51
CA LYS A 39 8.48 13.87 -1.02
C LYS A 39 9.19 12.63 -1.61
N PRO A 40 9.38 12.49 -2.94
CA PRO A 40 10.18 11.42 -3.53
C PRO A 40 11.65 11.48 -3.12
N ARG A 41 12.25 12.69 -3.12
CA ARG A 41 13.65 12.87 -2.73
C ARG A 41 13.91 12.44 -1.29
N GLY A 42 13.01 12.76 -0.35
CA GLY A 42 13.10 12.32 1.04
C GLY A 42 13.11 10.79 1.18
N LEU A 43 12.15 10.11 0.53
CA LEU A 43 12.11 8.64 0.53
C LEU A 43 13.37 8.03 -0.08
N GLU A 44 13.82 8.52 -1.23
CA GLU A 44 14.92 7.89 -1.95
C GLU A 44 16.26 8.04 -1.23
N LEU A 45 16.52 9.21 -0.63
CA LEU A 45 17.65 9.39 0.27
C LEU A 45 17.54 8.44 1.47
N ARG A 46 16.35 8.33 2.08
CA ARG A 46 16.16 7.47 3.25
C ARG A 46 16.35 5.98 2.96
N LEU A 47 15.84 5.50 1.83
CA LEU A 47 16.08 4.12 1.38
C LEU A 47 17.58 3.88 1.11
N GLN A 48 18.29 4.87 0.53
CA GLN A 48 19.72 4.76 0.30
C GLN A 48 20.55 4.74 1.60
N GLU A 49 20.16 5.51 2.63
CA GLU A 49 20.74 5.48 3.98
C GLU A 49 20.58 4.11 4.65
N LEU A 50 19.45 3.43 4.43
CA LEU A 50 19.18 2.07 4.90
C LEU A 50 19.86 0.99 4.04
N GLY A 51 20.70 1.38 3.08
CA GLY A 51 21.35 0.44 2.15
C GLY A 51 20.39 -0.23 1.17
N LEU A 52 19.16 0.28 0.99
CA LEU A 52 18.12 -0.35 0.18
C LEU A 52 18.07 0.21 -1.25
N VAL A 53 17.64 -0.63 -2.19
CA VAL A 53 17.26 -0.26 -3.56
C VAL A 53 15.91 -0.83 -3.94
N LYS A 54 15.15 -0.09 -4.75
CA LYS A 54 13.96 -0.57 -5.44
C LYS A 54 14.38 -1.63 -6.48
N GLY A 55 13.69 -2.77 -6.49
CA GLY A 55 13.70 -3.71 -7.61
C GLY A 55 12.60 -3.39 -8.63
N GLY A 56 12.53 -4.20 -9.68
CA GLY A 56 11.52 -4.11 -10.73
C GLY A 56 10.14 -4.60 -10.29
N ASN A 57 9.14 -4.30 -11.11
CA ASN A 57 7.74 -4.52 -10.78
C ASN A 57 6.93 -5.11 -11.95
N VAL A 58 5.63 -5.35 -11.71
CA VAL A 58 4.68 -5.88 -12.71
C VAL A 58 3.39 -5.06 -12.73
N SER A 59 2.87 -4.81 -13.93
CA SER A 59 1.69 -3.99 -14.19
C SER A 59 0.36 -4.76 -14.09
N ASN A 60 0.42 -6.06 -13.84
CA ASN A 60 -0.69 -7.01 -13.97
C ASN A 60 -1.49 -7.26 -12.67
N GLY A 61 -1.33 -6.44 -11.62
CA GLY A 61 -2.04 -6.59 -10.35
C GLY A 61 -1.61 -7.77 -9.47
N HIS A 62 -0.51 -8.46 -9.83
CA HIS A 62 0.13 -9.46 -8.98
C HIS A 62 1.37 -8.93 -8.25
N CYS A 63 1.55 -7.60 -8.22
CA CYS A 63 2.70 -6.89 -7.68
C CYS A 63 3.12 -7.36 -6.28
N LEU A 64 2.20 -7.59 -5.34
CA LEU A 64 2.55 -8.13 -4.01
C LEU A 64 3.23 -9.51 -4.09
N PHE A 65 2.63 -10.43 -4.85
CA PHE A 65 3.11 -11.82 -4.92
C PHE A 65 4.42 -11.92 -5.70
N VAL A 66 4.58 -11.09 -6.74
CA VAL A 66 5.85 -10.97 -7.47
C VAL A 66 6.91 -10.32 -6.60
N ALA A 67 6.60 -9.26 -5.84
CA ALA A 67 7.56 -8.65 -4.93
C ALA A 67 8.03 -9.64 -3.84
N ILE A 68 7.12 -10.44 -3.27
CA ILE A 68 7.47 -11.51 -2.33
C ILE A 68 8.34 -12.59 -2.98
N ASP A 69 8.02 -13.05 -4.20
CA ASP A 69 8.87 -14.00 -4.94
C ASP A 69 10.26 -13.41 -5.25
N CYS A 70 10.33 -12.14 -5.64
CA CYS A 70 11.57 -11.40 -5.88
C CYS A 70 12.44 -11.32 -4.63
N CYS A 71 11.88 -10.94 -3.47
CA CYS A 71 12.62 -10.93 -2.21
C CYS A 71 13.12 -12.33 -1.82
N LEU A 72 12.25 -13.35 -1.88
CA LEU A 72 12.59 -14.73 -1.50
C LEU A 72 13.68 -15.36 -2.37
N ASN A 73 13.67 -15.09 -3.68
CA ASN A 73 14.64 -15.64 -4.62
C ASN A 73 15.81 -14.68 -4.92
N LYS A 74 15.89 -13.53 -4.23
CA LYS A 74 16.88 -12.45 -4.47
C LYS A 74 16.91 -11.97 -5.93
N ILE A 75 15.77 -12.01 -6.62
CA ILE A 75 15.61 -11.52 -7.99
C ILE A 75 15.30 -10.03 -7.94
N ARG A 76 16.23 -9.19 -8.39
CA ARG A 76 16.07 -7.73 -8.39
C ARG A 76 15.06 -7.24 -9.43
N GLU A 77 15.11 -7.79 -10.65
CA GLU A 77 14.25 -7.40 -11.77
C GLU A 77 13.51 -8.65 -12.26
N PRO A 78 12.17 -8.74 -12.13
CA PRO A 78 11.41 -9.86 -12.67
C PRO A 78 11.42 -9.80 -14.20
N ASN A 79 11.48 -10.96 -14.87
CA ASN A 79 11.34 -11.02 -16.32
C ASN A 79 9.90 -10.67 -16.72
N VAL A 80 9.72 -9.67 -17.59
CA VAL A 80 8.40 -9.17 -18.01
C VAL A 80 8.28 -9.06 -19.54
N ASP A 81 7.05 -9.13 -20.04
CA ASP A 81 6.73 -8.85 -21.45
C ASP A 81 6.65 -7.34 -21.72
N GLY A 82 6.43 -6.97 -22.99
CA GLY A 82 6.25 -5.56 -23.40
C GLY A 82 5.01 -4.85 -22.81
N ASN A 83 4.15 -5.56 -22.08
CA ASN A 83 2.99 -5.01 -21.38
C ASN A 83 3.22 -4.92 -19.85
N GLY A 84 4.40 -5.30 -19.35
CA GLY A 84 4.71 -5.37 -17.92
C GLY A 84 4.09 -6.57 -17.20
N ASN A 85 3.69 -7.61 -17.93
CA ASN A 85 3.24 -8.88 -17.38
C ASN A 85 4.44 -9.78 -17.04
N LEU A 86 4.36 -10.55 -15.95
CA LEU A 86 5.36 -11.56 -15.61
C LEU A 86 5.53 -12.60 -16.74
N ASN A 87 6.74 -12.69 -17.30
CA ASN A 87 7.10 -13.50 -18.47
C ASN A 87 8.18 -14.56 -18.14
N ASP A 88 8.09 -15.16 -16.94
CA ASP A 88 8.84 -16.35 -16.55
C ASP A 88 7.83 -17.42 -16.09
N PRO A 89 7.70 -18.56 -16.82
CA PRO A 89 6.80 -19.66 -16.42
C PRO A 89 7.10 -20.23 -15.04
N ALA A 90 8.36 -20.25 -14.59
CA ALA A 90 8.73 -20.73 -13.27
C ALA A 90 8.29 -19.72 -12.19
N ALA A 91 8.50 -18.42 -12.39
CA ALA A 91 7.97 -17.38 -11.51
C ALA A 91 6.43 -17.38 -11.48
N GLN A 92 5.77 -17.56 -12.62
CA GLN A 92 4.30 -17.68 -12.68
C GLN A 92 3.81 -18.83 -11.77
N VAL A 93 4.43 -20.01 -11.83
CA VAL A 93 4.10 -21.13 -10.94
C VAL A 93 4.38 -20.81 -9.46
N ARG A 94 5.51 -20.17 -9.13
CA ARG A 94 5.81 -19.76 -7.74
C ARG A 94 4.80 -18.75 -7.20
N VAL A 95 4.47 -17.72 -7.99
CA VAL A 95 3.44 -16.70 -7.67
C VAL A 95 2.06 -17.32 -7.45
N MET A 96 1.71 -18.33 -8.26
CA MET A 96 0.48 -19.10 -8.10
C MET A 96 0.48 -19.93 -6.81
N HIS A 97 1.59 -20.62 -6.49
CA HIS A 97 1.74 -21.35 -5.23
C HIS A 97 1.68 -20.43 -4.01
N LEU A 98 2.31 -19.24 -4.07
CA LEU A 98 2.23 -18.22 -3.04
C LEU A 98 0.76 -17.85 -2.74
N ARG A 99 0.00 -17.42 -3.77
CA ARG A 99 -1.44 -17.10 -3.64
C ARG A 99 -2.24 -18.22 -2.96
N ASP A 100 -2.03 -19.46 -3.38
CA ASP A 100 -2.77 -20.62 -2.88
C ASP A 100 -2.33 -21.03 -1.47
N HIS A 101 -1.09 -20.75 -1.07
CA HIS A 101 -0.60 -20.99 0.28
C HIS A 101 -1.36 -20.13 1.31
N VAL A 102 -1.64 -18.86 1.00
CA VAL A 102 -2.43 -18.00 1.89
C VAL A 102 -3.84 -18.56 2.08
N ALA A 103 -4.54 -18.96 1.01
CA ALA A 103 -5.88 -19.55 1.11
C ALA A 103 -5.88 -20.81 2.02
N ASN A 104 -4.89 -21.69 1.84
CA ASN A 104 -4.70 -22.91 2.63
C ASN A 104 -4.26 -22.67 4.08
N PHE A 105 -3.66 -21.51 4.39
CA PHE A 105 -3.30 -21.10 5.75
C PHE A 105 -4.49 -20.45 6.47
N VAL A 106 -5.25 -19.59 5.78
CA VAL A 106 -6.35 -18.84 6.36
C VAL A 106 -7.47 -19.74 6.86
N VAL A 107 -7.79 -20.82 6.15
CA VAL A 107 -8.84 -21.77 6.56
C VAL A 107 -8.56 -22.52 7.87
N ARG A 108 -7.33 -22.46 8.43
CA ARG A 108 -6.91 -23.26 9.60
C ARG A 108 -7.39 -22.73 10.95
N THR A 109 -7.58 -21.42 11.11
CA THR A 109 -8.00 -20.83 12.40
C THR A 109 -8.87 -19.58 12.19
N GLU A 110 -9.78 -19.31 13.13
CA GLU A 110 -10.64 -18.12 13.08
C GLU A 110 -9.86 -16.81 13.16
N ARG A 111 -8.73 -16.81 13.89
CA ARG A 111 -7.81 -15.69 13.99
C ARG A 111 -7.22 -15.28 12.64
N ASN A 112 -7.11 -16.20 11.69
CA ASN A 112 -6.62 -15.87 10.36
C ASN A 112 -7.69 -15.19 9.49
N TYR A 113 -8.98 -15.42 9.73
CA TYR A 113 -10.04 -14.66 9.02
C TYR A 113 -10.05 -13.18 9.43
N ALA A 114 -9.76 -12.88 10.70
CA ALA A 114 -9.68 -11.50 11.20
C ALA A 114 -8.63 -10.64 10.48
N MET A 115 -7.60 -11.23 9.86
CA MET A 115 -6.61 -10.50 9.05
C MET A 115 -7.19 -9.88 7.78
N PHE A 116 -8.39 -10.29 7.37
CA PHE A 116 -9.06 -9.83 6.15
C PHE A 116 -10.34 -9.03 6.48
N SER A 117 -10.58 -8.68 7.75
CA SER A 117 -11.79 -7.94 8.18
C SER A 117 -11.85 -6.49 7.72
N ASN A 118 -10.72 -5.93 7.27
CA ASN A 118 -10.60 -4.59 6.68
C ASN A 118 -10.77 -4.59 5.14
N ILE A 119 -10.89 -5.76 4.49
CA ILE A 119 -11.07 -5.85 3.04
C ILE A 119 -12.51 -5.46 2.69
N GLU A 120 -12.68 -4.44 1.85
CA GLU A 120 -13.99 -3.90 1.49
C GLU A 120 -14.95 -5.00 1.01
N TYR A 121 -14.49 -5.90 0.14
CA TYR A 121 -15.31 -7.03 -0.33
C TYR A 121 -15.83 -7.90 0.82
N VAL A 122 -14.99 -8.22 1.80
CA VAL A 122 -15.35 -9.04 2.97
C VAL A 122 -16.35 -8.28 3.84
N GLN A 123 -16.13 -6.98 4.06
CA GLN A 123 -17.06 -6.12 4.79
C GLN A 123 -18.43 -6.01 4.10
N GLN A 124 -18.45 -5.90 2.77
CA GLN A 124 -19.68 -5.92 1.97
C GLN A 124 -20.41 -7.25 2.10
N GLN A 125 -19.73 -8.41 2.02
CA GLN A 125 -20.38 -9.71 2.21
C GLN A 125 -20.99 -9.85 3.62
N VAL A 126 -20.24 -9.46 4.67
CA VAL A 126 -20.73 -9.44 6.06
C VAL A 126 -21.96 -8.55 6.20
N LYS A 127 -21.92 -7.32 5.67
CA LYS A 127 -22.99 -6.32 5.84
C LYS A 127 -24.24 -6.59 5.01
N ILE A 128 -24.09 -7.01 3.75
CA ILE A 128 -25.21 -7.15 2.80
C ILE A 128 -25.90 -8.51 2.96
N ASN A 129 -25.11 -9.57 3.11
CA ASN A 129 -25.64 -10.94 3.18
C ASN A 129 -25.79 -11.45 4.63
N ASN A 130 -25.49 -10.62 5.64
CA ASN A 130 -25.49 -10.98 7.06
C ASN A 130 -24.64 -12.23 7.34
N TRP A 131 -23.47 -12.29 6.72
CA TRP A 131 -22.53 -13.41 6.83
C TRP A 131 -21.54 -13.24 7.98
N ASP A 132 -21.18 -14.34 8.63
CA ASP A 132 -20.01 -14.38 9.50
C ASP A 132 -18.71 -14.10 8.71
N MET A 133 -17.65 -13.69 9.42
CA MET A 133 -16.34 -13.43 8.83
C MET A 133 -15.77 -14.65 8.06
N LYS A 134 -16.03 -15.86 8.55
CA LYS A 134 -15.54 -17.13 7.98
C LYS A 134 -16.05 -17.41 6.56
N PRO A 135 -17.38 -17.45 6.28
CA PRO A 135 -17.88 -17.59 4.91
C PRO A 135 -17.49 -16.41 4.00
N ALA A 136 -17.50 -15.16 4.50
CA ALA A 136 -17.08 -13.99 3.72
C ALA A 136 -15.62 -14.06 3.24
N VAL A 137 -14.69 -14.44 4.13
CA VAL A 137 -13.27 -14.62 3.76
C VAL A 137 -13.07 -15.85 2.87
N ARG A 138 -13.83 -16.93 3.08
CA ARG A 138 -13.80 -18.09 2.17
C ARG A 138 -14.22 -17.74 0.74
N ASP A 139 -15.32 -16.98 0.58
CA ASP A 139 -15.79 -16.56 -0.74
C ASP A 139 -14.79 -15.62 -1.43
N PHE A 140 -14.18 -14.68 -0.70
CA PHE A 140 -13.07 -13.87 -1.20
C PHE A 140 -11.93 -14.71 -1.82
N PHE A 141 -11.50 -15.78 -1.16
CA PHE A 141 -10.48 -16.69 -1.71
C PHE A 141 -10.99 -17.53 -2.88
N MET A 142 -12.27 -17.93 -2.90
CA MET A 142 -12.88 -18.61 -4.06
C MET A 142 -12.90 -17.70 -5.30
N ARG A 143 -13.28 -16.42 -5.14
CA ARG A 143 -13.25 -15.42 -6.22
C ARG A 143 -11.84 -15.15 -6.76
N ARG A 144 -10.86 -15.09 -5.87
CA ARG A 144 -9.43 -15.03 -6.22
C ARG A 144 -8.91 -16.30 -6.91
N GLY A 145 -9.66 -17.40 -6.78
CA GLY A 145 -9.45 -18.70 -7.43
C GLY A 145 -9.85 -18.74 -8.92
N GLU A 146 -10.67 -17.80 -9.39
CA GLU A 146 -11.17 -17.78 -10.77
C GLU A 146 -10.01 -17.62 -11.80
N VAL A 147 -10.04 -18.38 -12.89
CA VAL A 147 -9.04 -18.29 -13.98
C VAL A 147 -9.50 -17.28 -15.04
N GLN A 148 -8.59 -16.45 -15.56
CA GLN A 148 -8.88 -15.59 -16.71
C GLN A 148 -8.57 -16.33 -18.02
N PRO A 149 -9.50 -16.40 -19.01
CA PRO A 149 -9.26 -17.15 -20.25
C PRO A 149 -8.09 -16.67 -21.10
N SER A 150 -7.70 -15.39 -20.96
CA SER A 150 -6.70 -14.72 -21.79
C SER A 150 -5.31 -14.60 -21.13
N TYR A 151 -5.09 -15.18 -19.95
CA TYR A 151 -3.86 -14.95 -19.18
C TYR A 151 -3.51 -16.19 -18.32
N PRO A 152 -2.24 -16.64 -18.25
CA PRO A 152 -1.87 -17.87 -17.54
C PRO A 152 -2.02 -17.78 -16.00
N LEU A 153 -2.16 -16.59 -15.44
CA LEU A 153 -2.41 -16.39 -14.01
C LEU A 153 -3.91 -16.24 -13.74
N ARG A 154 -4.35 -16.71 -12.56
CA ARG A 154 -5.73 -16.50 -12.07
C ARG A 154 -6.08 -15.02 -12.04
N LYS A 155 -7.37 -14.73 -12.25
CA LYS A 155 -8.02 -13.42 -12.28
C LYS A 155 -7.38 -12.41 -11.32
N MET A 156 -7.17 -11.21 -11.85
CA MET A 156 -6.57 -10.08 -11.14
C MET A 156 -7.34 -9.81 -9.84
N PHE A 157 -6.69 -10.09 -8.72
CA PHE A 157 -7.18 -9.83 -7.37
C PHE A 157 -5.96 -9.40 -6.56
N TRP A 158 -5.91 -8.11 -6.25
CA TRP A 158 -4.74 -7.46 -5.65
C TRP A 158 -4.33 -8.10 -4.32
N GLY A 159 -3.04 -7.99 -4.00
CA GLY A 159 -2.52 -8.33 -2.68
C GLY A 159 -2.99 -7.34 -1.61
N CYS A 160 -3.02 -7.78 -0.36
CA CYS A 160 -3.43 -6.95 0.78
C CYS A 160 -2.58 -7.20 2.03
N SER A 161 -2.69 -6.33 3.05
CA SER A 161 -1.99 -6.51 4.34
C SER A 161 -2.36 -7.81 5.07
N GLY A 162 -3.55 -8.37 4.83
CA GLY A 162 -3.94 -9.69 5.30
C GLY A 162 -3.10 -10.83 4.70
N ASP A 163 -2.72 -10.72 3.42
CA ASP A 163 -1.77 -11.66 2.78
C ASP A 163 -0.39 -11.57 3.44
N ILE A 164 0.10 -10.34 3.67
CA ILE A 164 1.41 -10.07 4.29
C ILE A 164 1.47 -10.65 5.71
N GLY A 165 0.43 -10.40 6.52
CA GLY A 165 0.31 -10.98 7.86
C GLY A 165 0.23 -12.51 7.88
N CYS A 166 -0.29 -13.13 6.80
CA CYS A 166 -0.22 -14.58 6.61
C CYS A 166 1.20 -15.04 6.25
N TYR A 167 1.87 -14.39 5.30
CA TYR A 167 3.23 -14.77 4.88
C TYR A 167 4.25 -14.68 6.00
N ALA A 168 4.20 -13.65 6.84
CA ALA A 168 5.09 -13.55 8.01
C ALA A 168 5.01 -14.80 8.91
N LYS A 169 3.81 -15.37 9.08
CA LYS A 169 3.56 -16.58 9.87
C LYS A 169 3.84 -17.89 9.13
N ILE A 170 3.57 -17.93 7.83
CA ILE A 170 3.82 -19.10 6.96
C ILE A 170 5.33 -19.32 6.80
N LEU A 171 6.05 -18.26 6.44
CA LEU A 171 7.47 -18.29 6.11
C LEU A 171 8.35 -18.21 7.37
N LYS A 172 7.80 -17.72 8.49
CA LYS A 172 8.54 -17.41 9.73
C LYS A 172 9.68 -16.41 9.48
N ILE A 173 9.38 -15.39 8.68
CA ILE A 173 10.26 -14.29 8.31
C ILE A 173 9.51 -12.99 8.63
N ASP A 174 10.19 -12.03 9.25
CA ASP A 174 9.62 -10.70 9.46
C ASP A 174 9.42 -9.99 8.11
N ILE A 175 8.28 -9.33 7.93
CA ILE A 175 7.99 -8.54 6.72
C ILE A 175 7.85 -7.06 7.09
N PHE A 176 8.60 -6.22 6.38
CA PHE A 176 8.60 -4.78 6.52
C PHE A 176 7.94 -4.16 5.29
N VAL A 177 6.93 -3.30 5.50
CA VAL A 177 6.26 -2.56 4.43
C VAL A 177 6.45 -1.08 4.66
N PHE A 178 7.26 -0.45 3.82
CA PHE A 178 7.41 1.00 3.78
C PHE A 178 6.23 1.55 2.97
N SER A 179 5.26 2.18 3.62
CA SER A 179 3.94 2.53 3.07
C SER A 179 3.78 4.05 2.95
N GLU A 180 3.23 4.51 1.82
CA GLU A 180 2.72 5.89 1.73
C GLU A 180 1.37 6.01 2.46
N THR A 181 1.34 6.82 3.52
CA THR A 181 0.15 7.18 4.31
C THR A 181 -0.16 8.67 4.06
N PRO A 182 -0.92 9.02 3.00
CA PRO A 182 -1.07 10.40 2.53
C PRO A 182 -1.83 11.34 3.50
N MET A 183 -2.39 10.81 4.59
CA MET A 183 -3.06 11.59 5.63
C MET A 183 -2.11 12.11 6.73
N MET A 184 -0.81 11.82 6.65
CA MET A 184 0.19 12.25 7.63
C MET A 184 1.08 13.38 7.11
N GLN A 185 1.62 14.19 8.04
CA GLN A 185 2.53 15.31 7.73
C GLN A 185 3.86 14.82 7.14
N ASP A 186 4.40 13.74 7.70
CA ASP A 186 5.36 12.87 7.02
C ASP A 186 4.56 11.71 6.40
N PRO A 187 4.45 11.62 5.06
CA PRO A 187 3.61 10.62 4.42
C PRO A 187 4.23 9.22 4.45
N TRP A 188 5.46 9.03 4.94
CA TRP A 188 6.13 7.73 4.91
C TRP A 188 6.12 7.04 6.27
N THR A 189 5.49 5.86 6.31
CA THR A 189 5.40 5.01 7.48
C THR A 189 5.99 3.63 7.20
N LEU A 190 6.38 2.93 8.26
CA LEU A 190 6.85 1.55 8.19
C LEU A 190 5.90 0.68 9.01
N GLU A 191 5.32 -0.31 8.35
CA GLU A 191 4.56 -1.40 8.96
C GLU A 191 5.50 -2.60 9.17
N LYS A 192 5.39 -3.26 10.33
CA LYS A 192 6.21 -4.42 10.67
C LYS A 192 5.34 -5.61 11.07
N HIS A 193 5.39 -6.68 10.28
CA HIS A 193 4.66 -7.92 10.50
C HIS A 193 5.63 -8.99 11.05
N PHE A 194 5.54 -9.24 12.36
CA PHE A 194 6.43 -10.16 13.06
C PHE A 194 5.95 -11.62 13.05
N VAL A 195 6.90 -12.55 13.10
CA VAL A 195 6.65 -13.98 13.40
C VAL A 195 6.05 -14.19 14.80
N HIS A 196 6.41 -13.32 15.75
CA HIS A 196 6.17 -13.51 17.20
C HIS A 196 5.36 -12.40 17.89
N GLN A 197 4.52 -11.65 17.17
CA GLN A 197 3.52 -10.80 17.82
C GLN A 197 2.41 -11.65 18.48
N PHE A 198 2.68 -12.06 19.71
CA PHE A 198 1.71 -12.61 20.66
C PHE A 198 0.94 -11.47 21.32
N THR A 199 -0.28 -11.20 20.83
CA THR A 199 -1.30 -10.58 21.65
C THR A 199 -1.84 -11.60 22.65
N PRO A 200 -1.81 -11.34 23.97
CA PRO A 200 -2.64 -12.05 24.93
C PRO A 200 -4.13 -11.91 24.56
N ARG A 201 -4.96 -12.79 25.12
CA ARG A 201 -6.37 -12.92 24.71
C ARG A 201 -7.16 -11.60 24.89
N ASN A 202 -8.03 -11.30 23.91
CA ASN A 202 -9.23 -10.44 23.98
C ASN A 202 -9.22 -9.02 23.39
N LEU A 203 -8.22 -8.62 22.58
CA LEU A 203 -8.40 -7.50 21.64
C LEU A 203 -7.80 -7.82 20.26
N PRO A 204 -8.44 -7.41 19.15
CA PRO A 204 -7.73 -7.18 17.92
C PRO A 204 -6.89 -5.91 18.14
N GLU A 205 -5.61 -6.05 18.48
CA GLU A 205 -4.68 -4.94 18.31
C GLU A 205 -4.74 -4.49 16.84
N PRO A 206 -4.80 -3.17 16.56
CA PRO A 206 -4.72 -2.69 15.20
C PRO A 206 -3.42 -3.20 14.58
N PRO A 207 -3.44 -3.74 13.35
CA PRO A 207 -2.23 -4.19 12.70
C PRO A 207 -1.29 -3.00 12.53
N SER A 208 0.01 -3.24 12.75
CA SER A 208 1.08 -2.28 12.50
C SER A 208 1.00 -1.01 13.38
N ALA A 209 1.89 -0.90 14.37
CA ALA A 209 2.31 0.43 14.79
C ALA A 209 2.97 1.09 13.57
N PHE A 210 2.41 2.18 13.05
CA PHE A 210 3.00 2.91 11.92
C PHE A 210 4.26 3.64 12.40
N ILE A 211 5.42 3.10 12.02
CA ILE A 211 6.73 3.59 12.46
C ILE A 211 7.14 4.77 11.55
N PRO A 212 7.31 6.00 12.05
CA PRO A 212 7.62 7.18 11.23
C PRO A 212 9.02 7.11 10.62
N MET A 213 9.22 7.72 9.45
CA MET A 213 10.46 7.66 8.66
C MET A 213 11.74 8.03 9.42
N SER A 214 11.64 8.98 10.35
CA SER A 214 12.72 9.39 11.26
C SER A 214 13.29 8.23 12.10
N THR A 215 12.50 7.19 12.38
CA THR A 215 12.89 6.06 13.24
C THR A 215 13.32 4.80 12.48
N TRP A 216 13.21 4.75 11.15
CA TRP A 216 13.48 3.51 10.39
C TRP A 216 14.87 2.89 10.64
N SER A 217 15.93 3.71 10.75
CA SER A 217 17.30 3.21 11.02
C SER A 217 17.48 2.51 12.38
N SER A 218 16.59 2.72 13.36
CA SER A 218 16.63 1.97 14.63
C SER A 218 15.81 0.68 14.58
N VAL A 219 15.05 0.45 13.51
CA VAL A 219 14.08 -0.64 13.35
C VAL A 219 14.50 -1.63 12.26
N VAL A 220 15.20 -1.15 11.23
CA VAL A 220 15.74 -1.93 10.11
C VAL A 220 17.27 -1.79 10.14
N CYS A 221 17.95 -2.79 10.72
CA CYS A 221 19.41 -2.91 10.68
C CYS A 221 19.86 -3.88 9.58
N ASP A 222 21.15 -3.84 9.21
CA ASP A 222 21.73 -4.63 8.12
C ASP A 222 21.51 -6.15 8.27
N GLU A 223 21.57 -6.66 9.50
CA GLU A 223 21.27 -8.08 9.77
C GLU A 223 19.81 -8.42 9.43
N GLN A 224 18.86 -7.56 9.81
CA GLN A 224 17.43 -7.76 9.51
C GLN A 224 17.13 -7.56 8.02
N SER A 225 17.75 -6.59 7.35
CA SER A 225 17.55 -6.36 5.91
C SER A 225 18.05 -7.51 5.03
N SER A 226 18.99 -8.33 5.53
CA SER A 226 19.55 -9.48 4.82
C SER A 226 18.68 -10.75 4.83
N ILE A 227 17.74 -10.87 5.79
CA ILE A 227 16.89 -12.05 6.01
C ILE A 227 15.38 -11.78 5.93
N ALA A 228 14.96 -10.52 6.00
CA ALA A 228 13.56 -10.12 5.96
C ALA A 228 13.03 -9.97 4.53
N ILE A 229 11.70 -9.94 4.40
CA ILE A 229 11.06 -9.45 3.17
C ILE A 229 10.83 -7.95 3.35
N LEU A 230 11.34 -7.16 2.41
CA LEU A 230 11.26 -5.70 2.42
C LEU A 230 10.42 -5.24 1.22
N LEU A 231 9.32 -4.54 1.47
CA LEU A 231 8.37 -4.09 0.47
C LEU A 231 8.19 -2.58 0.54
N LEU A 232 8.17 -1.90 -0.60
CA LEU A 232 7.68 -0.52 -0.72
C LEU A 232 6.25 -0.58 -1.26
N TYR A 233 5.30 -0.01 -0.50
CA TYR A 233 3.93 0.19 -0.94
C TYR A 233 3.70 1.66 -1.31
N THR A 234 3.40 1.88 -2.60
CA THR A 234 2.81 3.13 -3.10
C THR A 234 1.33 2.87 -3.38
N PRO A 235 0.45 3.90 -3.45
CA PRO A 235 -0.99 3.70 -3.60
C PRO A 235 -1.36 2.75 -4.76
N GLY A 236 -1.90 1.57 -4.42
CA GLY A 236 -2.28 0.52 -5.37
C GLY A 236 -1.16 -0.41 -5.85
N HIS A 237 0.06 -0.32 -5.33
CA HIS A 237 1.21 -1.04 -5.90
C HIS A 237 2.30 -1.42 -4.88
N TYR A 238 2.85 -2.63 -5.01
CA TYR A 238 3.95 -3.15 -4.19
C TYR A 238 5.22 -3.35 -5.03
N ILE A 239 6.36 -2.92 -4.51
CA ILE A 239 7.68 -2.99 -5.14
C ILE A 239 8.62 -3.73 -4.17
N PRO A 240 9.41 -4.73 -4.62
CA PRO A 240 10.41 -5.36 -3.76
C PRO A 240 11.55 -4.38 -3.46
N LEU A 241 12.03 -4.40 -2.22
CA LEU A 241 13.27 -3.73 -1.83
C LEU A 241 14.35 -4.77 -1.58
N HIS A 242 15.57 -4.45 -1.99
CA HIS A 242 16.75 -5.30 -1.83
C HIS A 242 17.85 -4.53 -1.11
N SER A 243 18.62 -5.22 -0.27
CA SER A 243 19.89 -4.67 0.24
C SER A 243 20.90 -4.51 -0.90
N LYS A 244 21.77 -3.49 -0.79
CA LYS A 244 22.93 -3.27 -1.67
C LYS A 244 24.13 -4.15 -1.29
N LEU A 245 24.10 -4.78 -0.12
CA LEU A 245 25.17 -5.58 0.47
C LEU A 245 25.19 -7.03 -0.06
#